data_AF-A0A2G9ZX14-F1
#
_entry.id   AF-A0A2G9ZX14-F1
#
_cell.length_a   1.000
_cell.length_b   1.000
_cell.length_c   1.000
_cell.angle_alpha   90.00
_cell.angle_beta   90.00
_cell.angle_gamma   90.00
#
_symmetry.space_group_name_H-M   'P 1'
#
loop_
_entity.id
_entity.type
_entity.pdbx_description
1 polymer ?
#
loop_
_entity_poly.entity_id
_entity_poly.type
_entity_poly.pdbx_seq_one_letter_code
_entity_poly.pdbx_strand_id
1 'polypeptide(L)' 'MIAKDLYRVIREVEQLEKQISAAPLEKQPDLIDRLRNLRAEREELCRILEGTKDTPLPRQYR' A
#
# COMPACT_ATOMS: atom_id res chain seq x y z
N MET A 1 -8.97 -1.81 -9.96
CA MET A 1 -9.99 -0.90 -9.37
C MET A 1 -9.32 -0.40 -8.11
N ILE A 2 -8.94 0.87 -8.03
CA ILE A 2 -7.85 1.32 -7.14
C ILE A 2 -8.08 0.96 -5.67
N ALA A 3 -9.34 0.95 -5.20
CA ALA A 3 -9.69 0.51 -3.84
C ALA A 3 -9.41 -0.98 -3.56
N LYS A 4 -9.62 -1.87 -4.56
CA LYS A 4 -9.33 -3.31 -4.45
C LYS A 4 -7.82 -3.56 -4.44
N ASP A 5 -7.10 -2.79 -5.24
CA ASP A 5 -5.64 -2.89 -5.36
C ASP A 5 -4.98 -2.38 -4.06
N LEU A 6 -5.48 -1.27 -3.49
CA LEU A 6 -5.04 -0.80 -2.17
C LEU A 6 -5.29 -1.85 -1.07
N TYR A 7 -6.47 -2.47 -1.06
CA TYR A 7 -6.79 -3.50 -0.08
C TYR A 7 -5.85 -4.72 -0.19
N ARG A 8 -5.53 -5.11 -1.42
CA ARG A 8 -4.57 -6.20 -1.67
C ARG A 8 -3.18 -5.86 -1.12
N VAL A 9 -2.67 -4.67 -1.41
CA VAL A 9 -1.35 -4.24 -0.94
C VAL A 9 -1.31 -4.17 0.59
N ILE A 10 -2.38 -3.67 1.24
CA ILE A 10 -2.49 -3.66 2.71
C ILE A 10 -2.39 -5.08 3.28
N ARG A 11 -3.15 -6.04 2.71
CA ARG A 11 -3.11 -7.45 3.13
C ARG A 11 -1.73 -8.08 2.93
N GLU A 12 -1.07 -7.79 1.81
CA GLU A 12 0.27 -8.31 1.52
C GLU A 12 1.32 -7.75 2.50
N VAL A 13 1.24 -6.46 2.86
CA VAL A 13 2.06 -5.82 3.90
C VAL A 13 1.87 -6.52 5.25
N GLU A 14 0.62 -6.69 5.71
CA GLU A 14 0.31 -7.37 6.98
C GLU A 14 0.85 -8.81 7.01
N GLN A 15 0.75 -9.52 5.89
CA GLN A 15 1.20 -10.90 5.77
C GLN A 15 2.73 -10.99 5.75
N LEU A 16 3.42 -10.02 5.16
CA LEU A 16 4.89 -9.91 5.19
C LEU A 16 5.40 -9.55 6.57
N GLU A 17 4.75 -8.63 7.28
CA GLU A 17 5.13 -8.29 8.67
C GLU A 17 5.02 -9.50 9.60
N LYS A 18 3.96 -10.30 9.46
CA LYS A 18 3.81 -11.56 10.20
C LYS A 18 4.93 -12.55 9.83
N GLN A 19 5.25 -12.68 8.55
CA GLN A 19 6.35 -13.55 8.11
C GLN A 19 7.70 -13.08 8.65
N ILE A 20 7.99 -11.79 8.65
CA ILE A 20 9.23 -11.22 9.22
C ILE A 20 9.31 -11.55 10.71
N SER A 21 8.21 -11.37 11.45
CA SER A 21 8.17 -11.66 12.89
C SER A 21 8.37 -13.15 13.23
N ALA A 22 7.98 -14.04 12.32
CA ALA A 22 8.10 -15.49 12.47
C ALA A 22 9.36 -16.07 11.81
N ALA A 23 10.07 -15.28 10.98
CA ALA A 23 11.23 -15.73 10.24
C ALA A 23 12.53 -15.61 11.05
N PRO A 24 13.50 -16.52 10.84
CA PRO A 24 14.84 -16.38 11.37
C PRO A 24 15.50 -15.08 10.89
N LEU A 25 16.31 -14.45 11.75
CA LEU A 25 17.01 -13.17 11.47
C LEU A 25 17.76 -13.16 10.14
N GLU A 26 18.31 -14.29 9.71
CA GLU A 26 19.03 -14.43 8.44
C GLU A 26 18.16 -14.23 7.20
N LYS A 27 16.85 -14.50 7.30
CA LYS A 27 15.87 -14.35 6.20
C LYS A 27 15.05 -13.07 6.29
N GLN A 28 15.16 -12.35 7.40
CA GLN A 28 14.47 -11.07 7.59
C GLN A 28 14.92 -9.98 6.60
N PRO A 29 16.19 -9.86 6.18
CA PRO A 29 16.62 -8.81 5.25
C PRO A 29 15.85 -8.85 3.93
N ASP A 30 15.73 -10.03 3.31
CA ASP A 30 15.01 -10.21 2.05
C ASP A 30 13.52 -9.86 2.18
N LEU A 31 12.91 -10.22 3.31
CA LEU A 31 11.51 -9.92 3.60
C LEU A 31 11.29 -8.43 3.91
N ILE A 32 12.24 -7.77 4.59
CA ILE A 32 12.21 -6.34 4.88
C ILE A 32 12.36 -5.51 3.59
N ASP A 33 13.24 -5.92 2.68
CA ASP A 33 13.37 -5.25 1.38
C ASP A 33 12.11 -5.39 0.54
N ARG A 34 11.47 -6.56 0.58
CA ARG A 34 10.16 -6.76 -0.07
C ARG A 34 9.05 -5.92 0.58
N LEU A 35 9.06 -5.80 1.91
CA LEU A 35 8.13 -4.96 2.66
C LEU A 35 8.29 -3.48 2.29
N ARG A 36 9.52 -2.99 2.09
CA ARG A 36 9.79 -1.62 1.67
C ARG A 36 9.15 -1.30 0.31
N ASN A 37 9.28 -2.19 -0.66
CA ASN A 37 8.69 -2.01 -1.98
C ASN A 37 7.15 -1.95 -1.92
N LEU A 38 6.52 -2.86 -1.17
CA LEU A 38 5.07 -2.86 -0.99
C LEU A 38 4.54 -1.64 -0.22
N ARG A 39 5.32 -1.11 0.73
CA ARG A 39 4.98 0.15 1.40
C ARG A 39 5.01 1.34 0.45
N ALA A 40 5.99 1.40 -0.45
CA ALA A 40 6.04 2.43 -1.49
C ALA A 40 4.86 2.32 -2.46
N GLU A 41 4.49 1.10 -2.87
CA GLU A 41 3.31 0.87 -3.72
C GLU A 41 2.00 1.28 -3.02
N ARG A 42 1.86 0.96 -1.73
CA ARG A 42 0.71 1.42 -0.92
C ARG A 42 0.64 2.95 -0.90
N GLU A 43 1.77 3.60 -0.66
CA GLU A 43 1.84 5.06 -0.58
C GLU A 43 1.45 5.71 -1.91
N GLU A 44 1.91 5.16 -3.03
CA GLU A 44 1.53 5.63 -4.36
C GLU A 44 0.03 5.44 -4.62
N LEU A 45 -0.53 4.27 -4.29
CA LEU A 45 -1.98 4.03 -4.43
C LEU A 45 -2.81 4.96 -3.53
N CYS A 46 -2.34 5.25 -2.32
CA CYS A 46 -2.95 6.24 -1.44
C CYS A 46 -2.92 7.63 -2.07
N ARG A 47 -1.75 8.08 -2.58
CA ARG A 47 -1.62 9.38 -3.25
C ARG A 47 -2.50 9.50 -4.48
N ILE A 48 -2.65 8.43 -5.26
CA ILE A 48 -3.54 8.42 -6.42
C ILE A 48 -5.00 8.55 -5.97
N LEU A 49 -5.41 7.87 -4.90
CA LEU A 49 -6.76 7.97 -4.33
C LEU A 49 -7.04 9.33 -3.69
N GLU A 50 -6.05 9.93 -3.04
CA GLU A 50 -6.14 11.27 -2.44
C GLU A 50 -6.14 12.36 -3.52
N GLY A 51 -5.25 12.25 -4.51
CA GLY A 51 -5.19 13.14 -5.67
C GLY A 51 -6.43 13.05 -6.56
N THR A 52 -7.13 11.91 -6.59
CA THR A 52 -8.46 11.83 -7.24
C THR A 52 -9.57 12.47 -6.39
N LYS A 53 -9.45 12.51 -5.06
CA LYS A 53 -10.39 13.21 -4.17
C LYS A 53 -10.27 14.74 -4.27
N ASP A 54 -9.09 15.25 -4.59
CA ASP A 54 -8.82 16.68 -4.82
C ASP A 54 -9.13 17.17 -6.24
N THR A 55 -9.93 16.41 -7.02
CA THR A 55 -10.57 16.99 -8.19
C THR A 55 -11.75 17.82 -7.68
N PRO A 56 -11.71 19.18 -7.68
CA PRO A 56 -12.89 19.94 -7.33
C PRO A 56 -13.99 19.54 -8.29
N LEU A 57 -15.10 19.02 -7.75
CA LEU A 57 -16.34 18.85 -8.50
C LEU A 57 -16.54 20.14 -9.31
N PRO A 58 -16.70 20.08 -10.65
CA PRO A 58 -17.01 21.29 -11.40
C PRO A 58 -18.25 21.91 -10.76
N ARG A 59 -18.14 23.21 -10.41
CA ARG A 59 -19.19 24.05 -9.79
C ARG A 59 -20.42 24.24 -10.70
N GLN A 60 -20.98 23.15 -11.21
CA GLN A 60 -22.15 23.14 -12.08
C GLN A 60 -23.19 22.14 -11.58
N TYR A 61 -23.49 22.20 -10.28
CA TYR A 61 -24.83 21.90 -9.78
C TYR A 61 -25.14 22.98 -8.75
N ARG A 62 -25.71 24.07 -9.27
CA ARG A 62 -26.28 25.19 -8.54
C ARG A 62 -27.75 24.89 -8.28
#